data_AF-G8SEA2-F1
#
_entry.id   AF-G8SEA2-F1
#
_cell.length_a   1.000
_cell.length_b   1.000
_cell.length_c   1.000
_cell.angle_alpha   90.00
_cell.angle_beta   90.00
_cell.angle_gamma   90.00
#
_symmetry.space_group_name_H-M   'P 1'
#
loop_
_entity.id
_entity.type
_entity.pdbx_description
1 polymer ?
#
loop_
_entity_poly.entity_id
_entity_poly.type
_entity_poly.pdbx_seq_one_letter_code
_entity_poly.pdbx_strand_id
1 'polypeptide(L)'
;MKLKLDLHDIFNKGHEIDRALRGIVDEAIQKKAALVEIIPGKGSGALKKKVLRFLDQKEIKQLYHRVEKDGDNWGRLFIHFRHDAPTGRRGRGR
;
A
#
# COMPACT_ATOMS: atom_id res chain seq x y z
N MET A 1 13.99 4.91 -0.64
CA MET A 1 13.97 3.43 -0.79
C MET A 1 12.58 2.96 -1.19
N LYS A 2 12.47 1.94 -2.06
CA LYS A 2 11.21 1.32 -2.48
C LYS A 2 11.14 -0.12 -1.99
N LEU A 3 9.99 -0.55 -1.49
CA LEU A 3 9.67 -1.94 -1.15
C LEU A 3 8.67 -2.52 -2.14
N LYS A 4 8.67 -3.84 -2.31
CA LYS A 4 7.78 -4.56 -3.22
C LYS A 4 7.20 -5.77 -2.50
N LEU A 5 5.89 -5.95 -2.61
CA LEU A 5 5.15 -7.12 -2.14
C LEU A 5 4.42 -7.76 -3.32
N ASP A 6 4.75 -9.03 -3.60
CA ASP A 6 4.02 -9.85 -4.55
C ASP A 6 3.01 -10.72 -3.80
N LEU A 7 1.73 -10.62 -4.17
CA LEU A 7 0.66 -11.41 -3.57
C LEU A 7 0.17 -12.52 -4.50
N HIS A 8 0.76 -12.68 -5.69
CA HIS A 8 0.34 -13.68 -6.65
C HIS A 8 0.43 -15.09 -6.06
N ASP A 9 1.50 -15.42 -5.35
CA ASP A 9 1.75 -16.78 -4.84
C ASP A 9 0.84 -17.18 -3.67
N ILE A 10 0.31 -16.19 -2.94
CA ILE A 10 -0.54 -16.40 -1.75
C ILE A 10 -1.99 -15.98 -1.99
N PHE A 11 -2.41 -15.86 -3.27
CA PHE A 11 -3.72 -15.31 -3.64
C PHE A 11 -4.91 -16.06 -3.03
N ASN A 12 -4.79 -17.36 -2.80
CA ASN A 12 -5.81 -18.23 -2.21
C ASN A 12 -5.71 -18.34 -0.68
N LYS A 13 -4.69 -17.73 -0.07
CA LYS A 13 -4.41 -17.82 1.37
C LYS A 13 -4.75 -16.51 2.05
N GLY A 14 -6.04 -16.33 2.33
CA GLY A 14 -6.58 -15.09 2.90
C GLY A 14 -5.78 -14.56 4.09
N HIS A 15 -5.48 -15.42 5.07
CA HIS A 15 -4.75 -15.05 6.29
C HIS A 15 -3.30 -14.64 6.04
N GLU A 16 -2.64 -15.26 5.05
CA GLU A 16 -1.26 -14.92 4.68
C GLU A 16 -1.19 -13.57 3.99
N ILE A 17 -2.20 -13.22 3.18
CA ILE A 17 -2.30 -11.90 2.53
C ILE A 17 -2.34 -10.78 3.59
N ASP A 18 -3.21 -10.91 4.59
CA ASP A 18 -3.36 -9.88 5.64
C ASP A 18 -2.07 -9.74 6.46
N ARG A 19 -1.39 -10.86 6.75
CA ARG A 19 -0.09 -10.87 7.45
C ARG A 19 1.00 -10.19 6.62
N ALA A 20 1.09 -10.53 5.32
CA ALA A 20 2.10 -9.98 4.42
C ALA A 20 1.90 -8.47 4.19
N LEU A 21 0.64 -8.03 4.05
CA LEU A 21 0.29 -6.61 3.94
C LEU A 21 0.69 -5.82 5.20
N ARG A 22 0.43 -6.36 6.39
CA ARG A 22 0.84 -5.70 7.63
C ARG A 22 2.37 -5.67 7.77
N GLY A 23 3.02 -6.79 7.48
CA GLY A 23 4.48 -6.89 7.51
C GLY A 23 5.18 -5.88 6.59
N ILE A 24 4.72 -5.72 5.34
CA ILE A 24 5.36 -4.77 4.42
C ILE A 24 5.15 -3.30 4.83
N VAL A 25 4.00 -2.99 5.45
CA VAL A 25 3.72 -1.65 5.98
C VAL A 25 4.62 -1.35 7.17
N ASP A 26 4.73 -2.29 8.12
CA ASP A 26 5.61 -2.16 9.27
C ASP A 26 7.08 -2.03 8.85
N GLU A 27 7.51 -2.85 7.89
CA GLU A 27 8.85 -2.76 7.31
C GLU A 27 9.09 -1.42 6.62
N ALA A 28 8.10 -0.89 5.89
CA ALA A 28 8.21 0.42 5.26
C ALA A 28 8.41 1.53 6.30
N ILE A 29 7.71 1.46 7.42
CA ILE A 29 7.86 2.44 8.51
C ILE A 29 9.23 2.30 9.17
N GLN A 30 9.64 1.08 9.51
CA GLN A 30 10.92 0.80 10.15
C GLN A 30 12.11 1.24 9.29
N LYS A 31 12.04 0.96 7.98
CA LYS A 31 13.10 1.29 7.02
C LYS A 31 12.93 2.67 6.38
N LYS A 32 11.93 3.45 6.79
CA LYS A 32 11.57 4.75 6.20
C LYS A 32 11.43 4.69 4.66
N ALA A 33 10.80 3.64 4.15
CA ALA A 33 10.58 3.44 2.72
C ALA A 33 9.49 4.40 2.22
N ALA A 34 9.85 5.33 1.34
CA ALA A 34 8.91 6.32 0.79
C ALA A 34 7.80 5.70 -0.08
N LEU A 35 8.02 4.50 -0.63
CA LEU A 35 7.11 3.85 -1.57
C LEU A 35 7.07 2.34 -1.34
N VAL A 36 5.86 1.79 -1.24
CA VAL A 36 5.59 0.35 -1.30
C VAL A 36 4.79 0.05 -2.55
N GLU A 37 5.24 -0.92 -3.32
CA GLU A 37 4.52 -1.46 -4.46
C GLU A 37 3.90 -2.81 -4.10
N ILE A 38 2.59 -2.95 -4.31
CA ILE A 38 1.85 -4.18 -4.09
C ILE A 38 1.38 -4.70 -5.44
N ILE A 39 1.65 -5.98 -5.71
CA ILE A 39 1.22 -6.70 -6.91
C ILE A 39 0.14 -7.73 -6.53
N PRO A 40 -1.15 -7.35 -6.51
CA PRO A 40 -2.27 -8.28 -6.30
C PRO A 40 -2.60 -9.18 -7.52
N GLY A 41 -1.85 -9.10 -8.61
CA GLY A 41 -2.07 -9.90 -9.82
C GLY A 41 -3.20 -9.39 -10.73
N LYS A 42 -3.35 -10.01 -11.92
CA LYS A 42 -4.30 -9.62 -13.00
C LYS A 42 -5.63 -10.38 -12.99
N GLY A 43 -5.93 -11.13 -11.92
CA GLY A 43 -7.13 -11.98 -11.85
C GLY A 43 -8.46 -11.20 -11.78
N SER A 44 -9.48 -11.81 -11.19
CA SER A 44 -10.86 -11.26 -11.06
C SER A 44 -11.00 -9.93 -10.29
N GLY A 45 -9.90 -9.33 -9.85
CA GLY A 45 -9.88 -8.12 -9.05
C GLY A 45 -10.27 -8.31 -7.57
N ALA A 46 -10.63 -9.53 -7.16
CA ALA A 46 -10.98 -9.83 -5.77
C ALA A 46 -9.81 -9.52 -4.80
N LEU A 47 -8.59 -9.93 -5.17
CA LEU A 47 -7.39 -9.65 -4.37
C LEU A 47 -7.10 -8.15 -4.28
N LYS A 48 -7.23 -7.42 -5.39
CA LYS A 48 -7.11 -5.95 -5.41
C LYS A 48 -8.12 -5.28 -4.48
N LYS A 49 -9.39 -5.72 -4.50
CA LYS A 49 -10.44 -5.23 -3.58
C LYS A 49 -10.08 -5.53 -2.12
N LYS A 50 -9.56 -6.72 -1.82
CA LYS A 50 -9.12 -7.10 -0.47
C LYS A 50 -7.98 -6.19 0.02
N VAL A 51 -6.96 -5.97 -0.80
CA VAL A 51 -5.85 -5.05 -0.48
C VAL A 51 -6.38 -3.63 -0.21
N LEU A 52 -7.23 -3.10 -1.07
CA LEU A 52 -7.81 -1.77 -0.86
C LEU A 52 -8.60 -1.68 0.45
N ARG A 53 -9.37 -2.72 0.79
CA ARG A 53 -10.12 -2.79 2.06
C ARG A 53 -9.19 -2.85 3.27
N PHE A 54 -8.05 -3.55 3.17
CA PHE A 54 -7.02 -3.56 4.21
C PHE A 54 -6.43 -2.15 4.42
N LEU A 55 -6.08 -1.47 3.32
CA LEU A 55 -5.49 -0.13 3.39
C LEU A 55 -6.46 0.92 3.96
N ASP A 56 -7.76 0.77 3.73
CA ASP A 56 -8.77 1.69 4.26
C ASP A 56 -9.07 1.51 5.76
N GLN A 57 -8.51 0.48 6.41
CA GLN A 57 -8.60 0.32 7.86
C GLN A 57 -7.98 1.54 8.55
N LYS A 58 -8.70 2.12 9.52
CA LYS A 58 -8.31 3.38 10.19
C LYS A 58 -6.88 3.34 10.73
N GLU A 59 -6.48 2.20 11.32
CA GLU A 59 -5.15 1.98 11.88
C GLU A 59 -4.02 1.97 10.84
N ILE A 60 -4.31 1.52 9.61
CA ILE A 60 -3.35 1.44 8.50
C ILE A 60 -3.33 2.75 7.72
N LYS A 61 -4.51 3.33 7.47
CA LYS A 61 -4.68 4.56 6.68
C LYS A 61 -3.91 5.76 7.22
N GLN A 62 -3.74 5.85 8.54
CA GLN A 62 -2.95 6.90 9.19
C GLN A 62 -1.44 6.74 8.99
N LEU A 63 -0.96 5.56 8.56
CA LEU A 63 0.47 5.25 8.41
C LEU A 63 1.05 5.72 7.08
N TYR A 64 0.20 6.02 6.10
CA TYR A 64 0.62 6.45 4.77
C TYR A 64 -0.12 7.73 4.35
N HIS A 65 0.34 8.37 3.28
CA HIS A 65 -0.24 9.62 2.79
C HIS A 65 -1.18 9.42 1.58
N ARG A 66 -0.79 8.56 0.63
CA ARG A 66 -1.55 8.37 -0.61
C ARG A 66 -1.44 6.94 -1.11
N VAL A 67 -2.54 6.46 -1.70
CA VAL A 67 -2.56 5.24 -2.52
C VAL A 67 -2.76 5.64 -3.97
N GLU A 68 -1.92 5.12 -4.86
CA GLU A 68 -2.06 5.26 -6.31
C GLU A 68 -2.39 3.90 -6.93
N LYS A 69 -3.34 3.93 -7.87
CA LYS A 69 -3.75 2.77 -8.66
C LYS A 69 -3.13 2.96 -10.04
N ASP A 70 -2.40 1.96 -10.50
CA ASP A 70 -1.88 1.97 -11.87
C ASP A 70 -3.07 1.88 -12.83
N GLY A 71 -3.22 2.90 -13.69
CA GLY A 71 -4.31 3.04 -14.65
C GLY A 71 -4.11 2.19 -15.90
N ASP A 72 -2.85 1.94 -16.26
CA ASP A 72 -2.45 1.24 -17.49
C ASP A 72 -2.08 -0.22 -17.23
N ASN A 73 -1.61 -0.54 -16.02
CA ASN A 73 -1.31 -1.90 -15.59
C ASN A 73 -2.17 -2.27 -14.37
N TRP A 74 -3.41 -2.73 -14.61
CA TRP A 74 -4.43 -2.97 -13.57
C TRP A 74 -4.01 -3.86 -12.38
N GLY A 75 -2.88 -4.54 -12.46
CA GLY A 75 -2.32 -5.42 -11.45
C GLY A 75 -1.41 -4.79 -10.40
N ARG A 76 -1.22 -3.45 -10.35
CA ARG A 76 -0.36 -2.79 -9.35
C ARG A 76 -1.07 -1.73 -8.51
N LEU A 77 -0.61 -1.62 -7.26
CA LEU A 77 -0.99 -0.61 -6.29
C LEU A 77 0.27 -0.01 -5.66
N PHE A 78 0.29 1.29 -5.46
CA PHE A 78 1.40 1.99 -4.86
C PHE A 78 0.94 2.71 -3.59
N ILE A 79 1.70 2.57 -2.51
CA ILE A 79 1.46 3.25 -1.25
C ILE A 79 2.62 4.19 -0.99
N HIS A 80 2.32 5.47 -0.81
CA HIS A 80 3.29 6.52 -0.56
C HIS A 80 3.31 6.86 0.92
N PHE A 81 4.50 6.76 1.53
CA PHE A 81 4.75 7.11 2.93
C PHE A 81 5.53 8.42 3.01
N ARG A 82 5.37 9.15 4.11
CA ARG A 82 6.09 10.41 4.36
C ARG A 82 7.03 10.22 5.55
N HIS A 83 8.34 10.16 5.30
CA HIS A 83 9.35 9.86 6.33
C HIS A 83 10.36 11.00 6.65
N ASP A 84 10.43 12.04 5.83
CA ASP A 84 11.24 13.27 6.02
C ASP A 84 10.51 14.43 5.26
N ALA A 85 10.39 15.70 5.66
CA ALA A 85 10.78 16.52 6.81
C ALA A 85 9.71 17.66 6.96
N PRO A 86 9.81 18.67 7.87
CA PRO A 86 8.71 19.59 8.16
C PRO A 86 8.51 20.59 7.01
N THR A 87 7.60 20.29 6.09
CA THR A 87 7.11 21.33 5.19
C THR A 87 5.93 22.01 5.89
N GLY A 88 6.24 23.10 6.59
CA GLY A 88 5.24 24.10 6.87
C GLY A 88 4.47 24.45 5.59
N ARG A 89 3.14 24.45 5.72
CA ARG A 89 2.13 25.12 4.88
C ARG A 89 2.05 24.74 3.39
N ARG A 90 0.88 24.24 3.02
CA ARG A 90 -0.10 24.87 2.10
C ARG A 90 -1.41 24.08 2.29
N GLY A 91 -2.47 24.62 2.91
CA GLY A 91 -3.06 25.89 2.55
C GLY A 91 -3.68 25.77 1.15
N ARG A 92 -4.88 25.20 1.08
CA ARG A 92 -5.84 25.35 -0.02
C ARG A 92 -7.20 25.03 0.64
N GLY A 93 -8.00 26.00 1.06
CA GLY A 93 -8.37 27.20 0.33
C GLY A 93 -9.42 26.84 -0.71
N ARG A 94 -10.62 26.50 -0.26
CA ARG A 94 -11.86 27.29 -0.38
C ARG A 94 -12.85 26.77 0.66
#